data_AF-A0A8T4ZHR3-F1
#
_entry.id   AF-A0A8T4ZHR3-F1
#
_cell.length_a   1.000
_cell.length_b   1.000
_cell.length_c   1.000
_cell.angle_alpha   90.00
_cell.angle_beta   90.00
_cell.angle_gamma   90.00
#
_symmetry.space_group_name_H-M   'P 1'
#
loop_
_entity.id
_entity.type
_entity.pdbx_description
1 polymer ?
#
loop_
_entity_poly.entity_id
_entity_poly.type
_entity_poly.pdbx_seq_one_letter_code
_entity_poly.pdbx_strand_id
1 'polypeptide(L)'
;MVLCLVLTAEPVNATLTVIQPSNADTWIEGWAPNNNFGDSDHLHVGVHLGGRLRSLVKFDLSSIPSGSTVNVAYLLLYYYEGEDTGGRTCNAYRVTKDWVEMQATWNSYKSGSNWDTAGGDYTTDGGSSSTVPANVHQWMIWDVTSIVKAWIEGGQPNYGFIITEDKSAPYMADFYSKEFTQSNLRPILKVDWSTPTPTPRPVGGVLVPVNK
;
A
#
# COMPACT_ATOMS: atom_id res chain seq x y z
N MET A 1 33.42 -29.95 31.27
CA MET A 1 32.05 -30.31 30.84
C MET A 1 31.62 -29.27 29.82
N VAL A 2 31.53 -29.65 28.54
CA VAL A 2 31.11 -28.74 27.46
C VAL A 2 29.60 -28.87 27.32
N LEU A 3 28.88 -27.79 27.62
CA LEU A 3 27.43 -27.73 27.46
C LEU A 3 27.14 -27.59 25.96
N CYS A 4 26.62 -28.64 25.32
CA CYS A 4 26.18 -28.58 23.93
C CYS A 4 24.72 -28.13 23.92
N LEU A 5 24.49 -26.86 23.61
CA LEU A 5 23.15 -26.28 23.45
C LEU A 5 22.64 -26.67 22.05
N VAL A 6 21.66 -27.57 21.96
CA VAL A 6 21.00 -27.86 20.68
C VAL A 6 19.88 -26.83 20.50
N LEU A 7 20.13 -25.84 19.64
CA LEU A 7 19.12 -24.88 19.19
C LEU A 7 18.40 -25.49 17.98
N THR A 8 17.12 -25.84 18.13
CA THR A 8 16.26 -26.15 16.98
C THR A 8 15.58 -24.86 16.53
N ALA A 9 15.95 -24.32 15.38
CA ALA A 9 15.18 -23.25 14.74
C ALA A 9 13.92 -23.88 14.13
N GLU A 10 12.73 -23.39 14.49
CA GLU A 10 11.51 -23.75 13.78
C GLU A 10 11.56 -23.20 12.34
N PRO A 11 10.99 -23.89 11.34
CA PRO A 11 10.95 -23.39 9.98
C PRO A 11 10.20 -22.06 9.95
N VAL A 12 10.79 -21.05 9.31
CA VAL A 12 10.15 -19.76 9.04
C VAL A 12 9.03 -20.00 8.03
N ASN A 13 7.78 -20.04 8.51
CA ASN A 13 6.62 -20.24 7.63
C ASN A 13 6.22 -18.90 6.97
N ALA A 14 6.48 -18.78 5.68
CA ALA A 14 5.96 -17.69 4.86
C ALA A 14 4.44 -17.85 4.66
N THR A 15 3.72 -16.73 4.77
CA THR A 15 2.27 -16.62 4.61
C THR A 15 1.96 -15.50 3.62
N LEU A 16 1.19 -15.83 2.57
CA LEU A 16 0.65 -14.84 1.65
C LEU A 16 -0.73 -14.38 2.13
N THR A 17 -0.85 -13.10 2.46
CA THR A 17 -2.13 -12.44 2.76
C THR A 17 -2.57 -11.59 1.57
N VAL A 18 -3.82 -11.76 1.14
CA VAL A 18 -4.48 -10.93 0.14
C VAL A 18 -5.49 -10.06 0.86
N ILE A 19 -5.28 -8.75 0.83
CA ILE A 19 -6.12 -7.76 1.52
C ILE A 19 -6.95 -7.06 0.45
N GLN A 20 -8.25 -7.28 0.49
CA GLN A 20 -9.23 -6.73 -0.44
C GLN A 20 -10.62 -6.65 0.22
N PRO A 21 -11.39 -5.57 -0.02
CA PRO A 21 -10.95 -4.35 -0.69
C PRO A 21 -9.99 -3.53 0.19
N SER A 22 -9.52 -2.42 -0.35
CA SER A 22 -9.10 -1.27 0.46
C SER A 22 -10.17 -0.93 1.50
N ASN A 23 -9.75 -0.46 2.68
CA ASN A 23 -10.67 0.04 3.69
C ASN A 23 -11.01 1.53 3.50
N ALA A 24 -10.25 2.23 2.64
CA ALA A 24 -10.56 3.55 2.15
C ALA A 24 -9.85 3.79 0.80
N ASP A 25 -10.51 4.42 -0.16
CA ASP A 25 -9.94 5.01 -1.36
C ASP A 25 -10.73 6.21 -1.89
N THR A 26 -10.05 7.10 -2.60
CA THR A 26 -10.65 8.25 -3.29
C THR A 26 -9.65 8.70 -4.34
N TRP A 27 -10.06 9.57 -5.25
CA TRP A 27 -9.13 10.40 -6.02
C TRP A 27 -9.29 11.86 -5.64
N ILE A 28 -8.27 12.66 -5.96
CA ILE A 28 -8.21 14.09 -5.72
C ILE A 28 -7.75 14.80 -7.00
N GLU A 29 -8.29 15.99 -7.27
CA GLU A 29 -8.02 16.71 -8.51
C GLU A 29 -7.70 18.19 -8.36
N GLY A 30 -6.73 18.66 -9.15
CA GLY A 30 -6.34 20.07 -9.14
C GLY A 30 -7.32 21.02 -9.84
N TRP A 31 -8.23 20.51 -10.68
CA TRP A 31 -9.18 21.36 -11.42
C TRP A 31 -10.35 21.82 -10.54
N ALA A 32 -10.96 20.90 -9.79
CA ALA A 32 -11.96 21.18 -8.77
C ALA A 32 -11.41 20.82 -7.36
N PRO A 33 -10.50 21.64 -6.79
CA PRO A 33 -9.62 21.20 -5.71
C PRO A 33 -10.27 21.04 -4.32
N ASN A 34 -11.56 21.36 -4.21
CA ASN A 34 -12.35 21.19 -2.99
C ASN A 34 -13.44 20.11 -3.13
N ASN A 35 -13.51 19.43 -4.28
CA ASN A 35 -14.43 18.31 -4.45
C ASN A 35 -13.84 17.05 -3.79
N ASN A 36 -14.73 16.22 -3.24
CA ASN A 36 -14.43 14.90 -2.70
C ASN A 36 -15.08 13.84 -3.60
N PHE A 37 -14.42 12.69 -3.72
CA PHE A 37 -14.84 11.60 -4.61
C PHE A 37 -14.79 10.23 -3.93
N GLY A 38 -14.93 10.18 -2.60
CA GLY A 38 -14.82 8.93 -1.83
C GLY A 38 -15.94 7.91 -2.10
N ASP A 39 -17.04 8.33 -2.72
CA ASP A 39 -18.16 7.45 -3.14
C ASP A 39 -18.08 7.05 -4.63
N SER A 40 -17.02 7.47 -5.36
CA SER A 40 -16.82 7.14 -6.77
C SER A 40 -16.50 5.67 -6.94
N ASP A 41 -17.03 5.01 -7.98
CA ASP A 41 -16.69 3.63 -8.35
C ASP A 41 -15.39 3.52 -9.19
N HIS A 42 -14.78 4.67 -9.49
CA HIS A 42 -13.54 4.80 -10.24
C HIS A 42 -12.52 5.67 -9.50
N LEU A 43 -11.25 5.39 -9.77
CA LEU A 43 -10.07 6.12 -9.32
C LEU A 43 -9.30 6.60 -10.55
N HIS A 44 -8.78 7.83 -10.51
CA HIS A 44 -8.14 8.45 -11.67
C HIS A 44 -6.73 8.93 -11.37
N VAL A 45 -5.82 8.69 -12.30
CA VAL A 45 -4.43 9.16 -12.26
C VAL A 45 -4.05 9.80 -13.59
N GLY A 46 -3.48 11.00 -13.56
CA GLY A 46 -3.00 11.69 -14.76
C GLY A 46 -3.38 13.16 -14.80
N VAL A 47 -3.83 13.64 -15.96
CA VAL A 47 -4.24 15.05 -16.15
C VAL A 47 -5.55 15.11 -16.94
N HIS A 48 -6.54 15.85 -16.42
CA HIS A 48 -7.81 16.11 -17.06
C HIS A 48 -8.18 17.58 -16.96
N LEU A 49 -8.62 18.19 -18.07
CA LEU A 49 -8.97 19.62 -18.15
C LEU A 49 -7.91 20.57 -17.56
N GLY A 50 -6.62 20.19 -17.62
CA GLY A 50 -5.51 20.95 -17.07
C GLY A 50 -5.25 20.76 -15.57
N GLY A 51 -6.11 20.00 -14.85
CA GLY A 51 -5.90 19.60 -13.46
C GLY A 51 -5.24 18.23 -13.36
N ARG A 52 -4.33 18.07 -12.41
CA ARG A 52 -3.73 16.76 -12.09
C ARG A 52 -4.71 15.91 -11.28
N LEU A 53 -4.73 14.61 -11.55
CA LEU A 53 -5.53 13.60 -10.86
C LEU A 53 -4.58 12.64 -10.12
N ARG A 54 -4.91 12.32 -8.87
CA ARG A 54 -4.15 11.39 -8.04
C ARG A 54 -5.09 10.50 -7.25
N SER A 55 -4.80 9.21 -7.17
CA SER A 55 -5.58 8.26 -6.39
C SER A 55 -4.94 8.05 -5.01
N LEU A 56 -5.76 7.99 -3.97
CA LEU A 56 -5.40 7.61 -2.60
C LEU A 56 -6.03 6.26 -2.31
N VAL A 57 -5.27 5.31 -1.77
CA VAL A 57 -5.76 3.97 -1.43
C VAL A 57 -5.12 3.49 -0.13
N LYS A 58 -5.92 3.05 0.84
CA LYS A 58 -5.48 2.56 2.15
C LYS A 58 -6.04 1.17 2.41
N PHE A 59 -5.21 0.31 2.99
CA PHE A 59 -5.54 -1.06 3.37
C PHE A 59 -5.34 -1.25 4.86
N ASP A 60 -6.22 -2.02 5.50
CA ASP A 60 -6.04 -2.45 6.87
C ASP A 60 -5.05 -3.63 6.92
N LEU A 61 -3.97 -3.45 7.68
CA LEU A 61 -2.90 -4.46 7.83
C LEU A 61 -3.02 -5.23 9.14
N SER A 62 -4.10 -5.04 9.91
CA SER A 62 -4.30 -5.65 11.23
C SER A 62 -4.27 -7.18 11.22
N SER A 63 -4.52 -7.82 10.08
CA SER A 63 -4.42 -9.27 9.92
C SER A 63 -2.98 -9.79 9.90
N ILE A 64 -1.99 -8.92 9.71
CA ILE A 64 -0.56 -9.27 9.74
C ILE A 64 -0.03 -8.97 11.15
N PRO A 65 0.40 -9.99 11.91
CA PRO A 65 0.89 -9.80 13.27
C PRO A 65 2.07 -8.84 13.36
N SER A 66 2.10 -8.04 14.42
CA SER A 66 3.27 -7.21 14.73
C SER A 66 4.52 -8.08 14.96
N GLY A 67 5.68 -7.59 14.51
CA GLY A 67 6.94 -8.35 14.56
C GLY A 67 7.12 -9.34 13.40
N SER A 68 6.16 -9.45 12.50
CA SER A 68 6.34 -10.18 11.23
C SER A 68 7.37 -9.51 10.33
N THR A 69 8.12 -10.32 9.58
CA THR A 69 9.01 -9.84 8.52
C THR A 69 8.27 -9.85 7.20
N VAL A 70 8.23 -8.72 6.49
CA VAL A 70 7.66 -8.63 5.14
C VAL A 70 8.70 -9.13 4.15
N ASN A 71 8.37 -10.18 3.41
CA ASN A 71 9.25 -10.72 2.37
C ASN A 71 9.08 -9.92 1.07
N VAL A 72 7.82 -9.75 0.63
CA VAL A 72 7.43 -8.97 -0.55
C VAL A 72 6.01 -8.44 -0.40
N ALA A 73 5.73 -7.27 -0.98
CA ALA A 73 4.38 -6.72 -1.07
C ALA A 73 4.09 -6.09 -2.43
N TYR A 74 2.92 -6.38 -2.98
CA TYR A 74 2.45 -5.84 -4.26
C TYR A 74 1.11 -5.12 -4.09
N LEU A 75 1.05 -3.89 -4.57
CA LEU A 75 -0.20 -3.15 -4.77
C LEU A 75 -0.68 -3.42 -6.19
N LEU A 76 -1.96 -3.77 -6.34
CA LEU A 76 -2.59 -4.03 -7.62
C LEU A 76 -3.85 -3.17 -7.77
N LEU A 77 -3.93 -2.43 -8.88
CA LEU A 77 -5.12 -1.71 -9.30
C LEU A 77 -5.53 -2.18 -10.70
N TYR A 78 -6.83 -2.37 -10.92
CA TYR A 78 -7.33 -2.86 -12.20
C TYR A 78 -7.53 -1.69 -13.16
N TYR A 79 -6.67 -1.60 -14.18
CA TYR A 79 -6.74 -0.59 -15.22
C TYR A 79 -7.91 -0.90 -16.15
N TYR A 80 -8.95 -0.09 -16.07
CA TYR A 80 -10.21 -0.29 -16.77
C TYR A 80 -10.29 0.52 -18.06
N GLU A 81 -9.91 1.79 -18.02
CA GLU A 81 -10.00 2.72 -19.13
C GLU A 81 -8.82 3.68 -19.11
N GLY A 82 -8.44 4.21 -20.27
CA GLY A 82 -7.45 5.26 -20.37
C GLY A 82 -7.34 5.79 -21.79
N GLU A 83 -7.00 7.08 -21.90
CA GLU A 83 -7.00 7.83 -23.16
C GLU A 83 -5.67 7.76 -23.92
N ASP A 84 -4.74 6.89 -23.53
CA ASP A 84 -3.34 6.92 -24.00
C ASP A 84 -2.90 5.67 -24.78
N THR A 85 -1.95 5.88 -25.70
CA THR A 85 -1.07 4.84 -26.22
C THR A 85 -0.02 4.53 -25.15
N GLY A 86 -0.17 3.42 -24.41
CA GLY A 86 0.63 3.08 -23.21
C GLY A 86 2.15 3.38 -23.25
N GLY A 87 2.77 3.44 -22.07
CA GLY A 87 4.18 3.87 -21.91
C GLY A 87 4.36 5.09 -21.00
N ARG A 88 3.28 5.60 -20.40
CA ARG A 88 3.35 6.46 -19.21
C ARG A 88 3.68 5.66 -17.97
N THR A 89 4.20 6.35 -16.96
CA THR A 89 4.59 5.73 -15.69
C THR A 89 3.73 6.32 -14.59
N CYS A 90 3.02 5.45 -13.87
CA CYS A 90 2.34 5.80 -12.64
C CYS A 90 3.21 5.36 -11.46
N ASN A 91 3.38 6.23 -10.47
CA ASN A 91 4.19 5.98 -9.28
C ASN A 91 3.28 5.72 -8.09
N ALA A 92 3.69 4.82 -7.20
CA ALA A 92 3.08 4.58 -5.90
C ALA A 92 4.01 5.07 -4.79
N TYR A 93 3.50 5.97 -3.95
CA TYR A 93 4.23 6.57 -2.83
C TYR A 93 3.46 6.45 -1.53
N ARG A 94 4.16 6.58 -0.39
CA ARG A 94 3.56 6.52 0.93
C ARG A 94 3.01 7.89 1.34
N VAL A 95 1.72 7.95 1.68
CA VAL A 95 1.08 9.17 2.19
C VAL A 95 1.59 9.49 3.60
N THR A 96 1.74 10.77 3.93
CA THR A 96 2.33 11.22 5.21
C THR A 96 1.35 11.91 6.16
N LYS A 97 0.08 12.08 5.77
CA LYS A 97 -1.02 12.58 6.64
C LYS A 97 -2.17 11.59 6.66
N ASP A 98 -2.80 11.43 7.82
CA ASP A 98 -3.98 10.56 7.99
C ASP A 98 -5.22 11.23 7.39
N TRP A 99 -5.58 10.83 6.18
CA TRP A 99 -6.72 11.35 5.45
C TRP A 99 -8.01 10.59 5.77
N VAL A 100 -9.14 11.25 5.54
CA VAL A 100 -10.48 10.68 5.72
C VAL A 100 -11.16 10.62 4.36
N GLU A 101 -11.54 9.43 3.93
CA GLU A 101 -12.09 9.14 2.60
C GLU A 101 -13.14 10.13 2.12
N MET A 102 -14.19 10.33 2.92
CA MET A 102 -15.32 11.21 2.58
C MET A 102 -15.03 12.71 2.78
N GLN A 103 -13.78 13.09 2.99
CA GLN A 103 -13.37 14.48 3.28
C GLN A 103 -12.09 14.89 2.55
N ALA A 104 -11.31 13.94 2.02
CA ALA A 104 -10.07 14.22 1.33
C ALA A 104 -10.36 14.88 -0.03
N THR A 105 -9.66 15.97 -0.29
CA THR A 105 -9.72 16.78 -1.52
C THR A 105 -8.29 17.09 -1.95
N TRP A 106 -8.13 17.81 -3.05
CA TRP A 106 -6.80 18.27 -3.46
C TRP A 106 -6.17 19.23 -2.43
N ASN A 107 -6.97 20.05 -1.75
CA ASN A 107 -6.48 21.02 -0.77
C ASN A 107 -6.39 20.47 0.65
N SER A 108 -7.23 19.50 1.01
CA SER A 108 -7.38 19.05 2.40
C SER A 108 -7.37 17.53 2.53
N TYR A 109 -6.70 17.00 3.56
CA TYR A 109 -6.72 15.56 3.83
C TYR A 109 -7.92 15.15 4.70
N LYS A 110 -8.49 16.09 5.44
CA LYS A 110 -9.73 15.96 6.19
C LYS A 110 -10.31 17.33 6.49
N SER A 111 -11.55 17.37 6.98
CA SER A 111 -12.22 18.62 7.34
C SER A 111 -11.40 19.43 8.35
N GLY A 112 -11.17 20.71 8.02
CA GLY A 112 -10.40 21.63 8.86
C GLY A 112 -8.87 21.40 8.87
N SER A 113 -8.32 20.55 8.00
CA SER A 113 -6.86 20.33 7.91
C SER A 113 -6.37 20.18 6.47
N ASN A 114 -5.45 21.06 6.08
CA ASN A 114 -4.89 21.10 4.73
C ASN A 114 -3.65 20.23 4.61
N TRP A 115 -3.41 19.70 3.41
CA TRP A 115 -2.08 19.22 3.04
C TRP A 115 -1.05 20.35 3.18
N ASP A 116 0.19 20.03 3.49
CA ASP A 116 1.28 21.02 3.51
C ASP A 116 1.52 21.55 2.08
N THR A 117 1.43 20.66 1.09
CA THR A 117 1.35 21.01 -0.33
C THR A 117 0.10 20.40 -0.96
N ALA A 118 -0.69 21.23 -1.66
CA ALA A 118 -1.91 20.76 -2.32
C ALA A 118 -1.60 19.60 -3.30
N GLY A 119 -2.49 18.60 -3.33
CA GLY A 119 -2.36 17.38 -4.11
C GLY A 119 -1.97 16.14 -3.32
N GLY A 120 -2.05 16.16 -1.99
CA GLY A 120 -1.68 15.02 -1.15
C GLY A 120 -0.21 15.05 -0.77
N ASP A 121 0.08 15.00 0.53
CA ASP A 121 1.44 14.92 1.04
C ASP A 121 1.93 13.46 1.05
N TYR A 122 3.11 13.22 0.48
CA TYR A 122 3.73 11.91 0.40
C TYR A 122 5.25 11.99 0.46
N THR A 123 5.90 10.86 0.70
CA THR A 123 7.35 10.68 0.54
C THR A 123 7.65 9.76 -0.63
N THR A 124 8.71 10.06 -1.37
CA THR A 124 9.23 9.20 -2.45
C THR A 124 10.09 8.05 -1.93
N ASP A 125 10.44 8.04 -0.64
CA ASP A 125 11.26 7.00 -0.03
C ASP A 125 10.58 5.63 -0.11
N GLY A 126 11.26 4.67 -0.74
CA GLY A 126 10.73 3.33 -0.96
C GLY A 126 9.59 3.26 -2.00
N GLY A 127 9.37 4.35 -2.75
CA GLY A 127 8.39 4.41 -3.82
C GLY A 127 8.64 3.39 -4.93
N SER A 128 7.58 3.12 -5.69
CA SER A 128 7.57 2.14 -6.78
C SER A 128 6.89 2.73 -8.00
N SER A 129 7.15 2.16 -9.18
CA SER A 129 6.52 2.63 -10.42
C SER A 129 6.02 1.47 -11.27
N SER A 130 4.99 1.74 -12.07
CA SER A 130 4.38 0.80 -12.99
C SER A 130 4.07 1.51 -14.30
N THR A 131 4.33 0.84 -15.41
CA THR A 131 4.07 1.39 -16.74
C THR A 131 2.63 1.11 -17.14
N VAL A 132 1.91 2.14 -17.54
CA VAL A 132 0.54 2.01 -18.08
C VAL A 132 0.60 1.16 -19.34
N PRO A 133 -0.09 0.00 -19.39
CA PRO A 133 -0.07 -0.89 -20.53
C PRO A 133 -0.83 -0.27 -21.72
N ALA A 134 -0.51 -0.74 -22.93
CA ALA A 134 -1.17 -0.27 -24.15
C ALA A 134 -2.64 -0.71 -24.26
N ASN A 135 -3.01 -1.80 -23.58
CA ASN A 135 -4.37 -2.33 -23.58
C ASN A 135 -4.97 -2.20 -22.18
N VAL A 136 -6.25 -1.87 -22.13
CA VAL A 136 -7.05 -1.82 -20.90
C VAL A 136 -7.47 -3.22 -20.42
N HIS A 137 -8.19 -3.28 -19.29
CA HIS A 137 -8.68 -4.49 -18.64
C HIS A 137 -7.58 -5.39 -18.06
N GLN A 138 -6.57 -4.76 -17.44
CA GLN A 138 -5.38 -5.44 -16.93
C GLN A 138 -5.04 -4.95 -15.52
N TRP A 139 -4.34 -5.79 -14.76
CA TRP A 139 -3.78 -5.34 -13.47
C TRP A 139 -2.50 -4.54 -13.70
N MET A 140 -2.45 -3.32 -13.17
CA MET A 140 -1.21 -2.62 -12.92
C MET A 140 -0.68 -3.01 -11.55
N ILE A 141 0.63 -3.23 -11.46
CA ILE A 141 1.28 -3.80 -10.28
C ILE A 141 2.46 -2.92 -9.89
N TRP A 142 2.53 -2.56 -8.61
CA TRP A 142 3.66 -1.87 -7.99
C TRP A 142 4.27 -2.75 -6.91
N ASP A 143 5.60 -2.91 -6.94
CA ASP A 143 6.34 -3.52 -5.83
C ASP A 143 6.51 -2.50 -4.71
N VAL A 144 5.64 -2.58 -3.71
CA VAL A 144 5.56 -1.66 -2.57
C VAL A 144 6.20 -2.25 -1.32
N THR A 145 7.07 -3.25 -1.47
CA THR A 145 7.72 -3.97 -0.36
C THR A 145 8.36 -3.02 0.65
N SER A 146 9.12 -2.04 0.18
CA SER A 146 9.79 -1.06 1.06
C SER A 146 8.81 -0.21 1.88
N ILE A 147 7.66 0.16 1.31
CA ILE A 147 6.62 0.92 2.00
C ILE A 147 5.96 0.06 3.08
N VAL A 148 5.57 -1.17 2.74
CA VAL A 148 4.90 -2.08 3.69
C VAL A 148 5.84 -2.51 4.82
N LYS A 149 7.14 -2.70 4.54
CA LYS A 149 8.19 -2.86 5.57
C LYS A 149 8.23 -1.70 6.54
N ALA A 150 8.20 -0.46 6.03
CA ALA A 150 8.22 0.72 6.89
C ALA A 150 7.03 0.75 7.87
N TRP A 151 5.86 0.24 7.45
CA TRP A 151 4.67 0.17 8.30
C TRP A 151 4.73 -0.96 9.34
N ILE A 152 5.07 -2.18 8.91
CA ILE A 152 4.97 -3.38 9.77
C ILE A 152 6.22 -3.55 10.65
N GLU A 153 7.41 -3.30 10.09
CA GLU A 153 8.69 -3.48 10.78
C GLU A 153 9.24 -2.14 11.31
N GLY A 154 9.09 -1.07 10.54
CA GLY A 154 9.67 0.25 10.84
C GLY A 154 8.85 1.12 11.80
N GLY A 155 7.66 0.65 12.22
CA GLY A 155 6.76 1.37 13.12
C GLY A 155 6.18 2.68 12.55
N GLN A 156 6.28 2.90 11.24
CA GLN A 156 5.66 4.05 10.59
C GLN A 156 4.15 3.89 10.55
N PRO A 157 3.37 4.97 10.72
CA PRO A 157 1.93 4.87 10.58
C PRO A 157 1.54 4.55 9.12
N ASN A 158 0.52 3.72 8.97
CA ASN A 158 -0.08 3.42 7.68
C ASN A 158 -1.17 4.46 7.36
N TYR A 159 -0.86 5.36 6.43
CA TYR A 159 -1.82 6.30 5.84
C TYR A 159 -2.14 5.97 4.38
N GLY A 160 -1.79 4.76 3.93
CA GLY A 160 -2.03 4.30 2.56
C GLY A 160 -1.03 4.85 1.54
N PHE A 161 -1.39 4.62 0.29
CA PHE A 161 -0.63 4.94 -0.90
C PHE A 161 -1.27 6.12 -1.63
N ILE A 162 -0.43 6.91 -2.30
CA ILE A 162 -0.86 7.83 -3.35
C ILE A 162 -0.29 7.36 -4.68
N ILE A 163 -1.14 7.33 -5.70
CA ILE A 163 -0.76 7.02 -7.07
C ILE A 163 -0.72 8.30 -7.88
N THR A 164 0.44 8.59 -8.44
CA THR A 164 0.69 9.84 -9.18
C THR A 164 1.22 9.54 -10.58
N GLU A 165 1.16 10.54 -11.45
CA GLU A 165 1.84 10.53 -12.73
C GLU A 165 2.68 11.81 -12.89
N ASP A 166 3.87 11.67 -13.49
CA ASP A 166 4.82 12.76 -13.62
C ASP A 166 4.72 13.52 -14.96
N LYS A 167 4.13 12.93 -16.01
CA LYS A 167 3.98 13.64 -17.29
C LYS A 167 2.76 14.55 -17.26
N SER A 168 2.82 15.58 -18.10
CA SER A 168 1.81 16.64 -18.21
C SER A 168 0.90 16.47 -19.43
N ALA A 169 1.00 15.34 -20.13
CA ALA A 169 0.10 15.07 -21.25
C ALA A 169 -1.34 14.87 -20.69
N PRO A 170 -2.38 15.33 -21.42
CA PRO A 170 -3.76 15.30 -20.95
C PRO A 170 -4.34 13.89 -21.07
N TYR A 171 -3.71 12.92 -20.42
CA TYR A 171 -4.10 11.53 -20.44
C TYR A 171 -4.40 11.06 -19.02
N MET A 172 -5.34 10.12 -18.93
CA MET A 172 -5.74 9.49 -17.68
C MET A 172 -5.48 7.99 -17.73
N ALA A 173 -5.28 7.41 -16.56
CA ALA A 173 -5.40 5.99 -16.32
C ALA A 173 -6.46 5.79 -15.23
N ASP A 174 -7.50 5.06 -15.58
CA ASP A 174 -8.69 4.87 -14.75
C ASP A 174 -8.69 3.45 -14.18
N PHE A 175 -8.95 3.38 -12.88
CA PHE A 175 -8.96 2.14 -12.12
C PHE A 175 -10.28 1.99 -11.39
N TYR A 176 -10.67 0.77 -11.06
CA TYR A 176 -11.81 0.56 -10.18
C TYR A 176 -11.47 0.84 -8.72
N SER A 177 -12.40 1.48 -8.02
CA SER A 177 -12.34 1.76 -6.58
C SER A 177 -12.90 0.61 -5.74
N LYS A 178 -13.00 0.77 -4.41
CA LYS A 178 -13.65 -0.22 -3.55
C LYS A 178 -15.18 -0.27 -3.72
N GLU A 179 -15.80 0.76 -4.27
CA GLU A 179 -17.24 0.86 -4.54
C GLU A 179 -17.63 0.02 -5.76
N PHE A 180 -16.69 -0.31 -6.65
CA PHE A 180 -17.01 -0.98 -7.91
C PHE A 180 -17.76 -2.30 -7.72
N THR A 181 -18.77 -2.55 -8.54
CA THR A 181 -19.75 -3.64 -8.31
C THR A 181 -19.10 -5.02 -8.27
N GLN A 182 -18.11 -5.30 -9.13
CA GLN A 182 -17.42 -6.58 -9.18
C GLN A 182 -16.25 -6.60 -8.19
N SER A 183 -16.42 -7.30 -7.08
CA SER A 183 -15.44 -7.29 -5.99
C SER A 183 -14.06 -7.78 -6.40
N ASN A 184 -13.96 -8.72 -7.35
CA ASN A 184 -12.70 -9.28 -7.83
C ASN A 184 -11.85 -8.33 -8.69
N LEU A 185 -12.34 -7.12 -9.00
CA LEU A 185 -11.62 -6.10 -9.77
C LEU A 185 -11.25 -4.87 -8.92
N ARG A 186 -11.57 -4.87 -7.63
CA ARG A 186 -11.27 -3.79 -6.68
C ARG A 186 -9.79 -3.76 -6.30
N PRO A 187 -9.28 -2.67 -5.68
CA PRO A 187 -7.88 -2.59 -5.24
C PRO A 187 -7.46 -3.75 -4.34
N ILE A 188 -6.26 -4.28 -4.58
CA ILE A 188 -5.67 -5.40 -3.82
C ILE A 188 -4.30 -5.03 -3.29
N LEU A 189 -4.03 -5.36 -2.03
CA LEU A 189 -2.68 -5.45 -1.50
C LEU A 189 -2.34 -6.91 -1.18
N LYS A 190 -1.30 -7.44 -1.83
CA LYS A 190 -0.75 -8.77 -1.55
C LYS A 190 0.50 -8.61 -0.71
N VAL A 191 0.58 -9.30 0.43
CA VAL A 191 1.75 -9.26 1.31
C VAL A 191 2.17 -10.68 1.64
N ASP A 192 3.38 -11.05 1.25
CA ASP A 192 4.04 -12.27 1.71
C ASP A 192 4.91 -11.90 2.92
N TRP A 193 4.67 -12.57 4.04
CA TRP A 193 5.33 -12.27 5.30
C TRP A 193 5.63 -13.55 6.08
N SER A 194 6.60 -13.46 6.98
CA SER A 194 7.02 -14.55 7.84
C SER A 194 6.81 -14.18 9.30
N THR A 195 6.32 -15.12 10.11
CA THR A 195 6.25 -14.91 11.56
C THR A 195 7.66 -14.68 12.13
N PRO A 196 7.81 -13.86 13.18
CA PRO A 196 9.10 -13.71 13.85
C PRO A 196 9.62 -15.08 14.29
N THR A 197 10.90 -15.34 14.04
CA THR A 197 11.55 -16.54 14.60
C THR A 197 11.45 -16.46 16.12
N PRO A 198 10.89 -17.49 16.79
CA PRO A 198 10.84 -17.50 18.24
C PRO A 198 12.25 -17.29 18.78
N THR A 199 12.44 -16.31 19.66
CA THR A 199 13.72 -16.18 20.36
C THR A 199 13.95 -17.48 21.14
N PRO A 200 15.08 -18.18 20.95
CA PRO A 200 15.31 -19.42 21.68
C PRO A 200 15.23 -19.15 23.17
N ARG A 201 14.24 -19.75 23.84
CA ARG A 201 14.13 -19.64 25.29
C ARG A 201 15.29 -20.44 25.89
N PRO A 202 16.08 -19.90 26.84
CA PRO A 202 17.01 -20.72 27.59
C PRO A 202 16.22 -21.84 28.26
N VAL A 203 16.45 -23.08 27.84
CA VAL A 203 15.90 -24.24 28.56
C VAL A 203 16.60 -24.25 29.91
N GLY A 204 15.84 -24.06 30.99
CA GLY A 204 16.37 -24.16 32.35
C GLY A 204 17.07 -25.50 32.49
N GLY A 205 18.38 -25.46 32.75
CA GLY A 205 19.19 -26.67 32.86
C GLY A 205 18.61 -27.58 33.94
N VAL A 206 18.31 -28.83 33.58
CA VAL A 206 17.98 -29.86 34.56
C VAL A 206 19.27 -30.14 35.35
N LEU A 207 19.30 -29.73 36.62
CA LEU A 207 20.35 -30.13 37.54
C LEU A 207 20.18 -31.62 37.81
N VAL A 208 21.02 -32.47 37.22
CA VAL A 208 21.08 -33.89 37.57
C VAL A 208 21.91 -34.01 38.85
N PRO A 209 21.38 -34.56 39.95
CA PRO A 209 22.16 -34.78 41.17
C PRO A 209 23.31 -35.76 40.90
N VAL A 210 24.52 -35.40 41.30
CA VAL A 210 25.65 -36.33 41.31
C VAL A 210 25.53 -37.17 42.58
N ASN A 211 25.14 -38.44 42.44
CA ASN A 211 25.24 -39.38 43.54
C ASN A 211 26.72 -39.62 43.86
N LYS A 212 27.10 -39.37 45.12
CA LYS A 212 28.41 -39.74 45.67
C LYS A 212 28.45 -41.21 46.06
#